data_AF-A0A3M8CTJ6-F1
#
_entry.id   AF-A0A3M8CTJ6-F1
#
_cell.length_a   1.000
_cell.length_b   1.000
_cell.length_c   1.000
_cell.angle_alpha   90.00
_cell.angle_beta   90.00
_cell.angle_gamma   90.00
#
_symmetry.space_group_name_H-M   'P 1'
#
loop_
_entity.id
_entity.type
_entity.pdbx_description
1 polymer ?
#
loop_
_entity_poly.entity_id
_entity_poly.type
_entity_poly.pdbx_seq_one_letter_code
_entity_poly.pdbx_strand_id
1 'polypeptide(L)'
;MSDQFVGEIRMFAGDFAPQGWALCNGQLLPISQNTALFALLGTNYGGDGKTTFALPDLRGRAPMHQGQGDGLTNRRVGEQVGSETVTLLQNEMPAHTHLAMAVDQTGDTNSPQGTVWAQAPKQGKFVKRDTPLYNDAAGAQMSPMALSVAGSSLPHNNRQPYLGVNFIIALQGIFPPRG
;
A
#
# COMPACT_ATOMS: atom_id res chain seq x y z
N MET A 1 -12.33 -10.81 39.46
CA MET A 1 -11.81 -10.50 38.12
C MET A 1 -11.50 -11.83 37.47
N SER A 2 -11.91 -12.05 36.22
CA SER A 2 -11.52 -13.26 35.49
C SER A 2 -9.99 -13.23 35.31
N ASP A 3 -9.30 -14.24 35.83
CA ASP A 3 -7.87 -14.41 35.61
C ASP A 3 -7.57 -14.45 34.11
N GLN A 4 -6.54 -13.71 33.67
CA GLN A 4 -6.09 -13.75 32.28
C GLN A 4 -5.37 -15.07 31.96
N PHE A 5 -5.44 -15.48 30.70
CA PHE A 5 -4.60 -16.58 30.22
C PHE A 5 -3.20 -16.06 29.84
N VAL A 6 -2.16 -16.85 30.10
CA VAL A 6 -0.82 -16.57 29.56
C VAL A 6 -0.91 -16.51 28.04
N GLY A 7 -0.31 -15.48 27.43
CA GLY A 7 -0.34 -15.26 25.99
C GLY A 7 -1.61 -14.58 25.45
N GLU A 8 -2.58 -14.25 26.32
CA GLU A 8 -3.75 -13.47 25.93
C GLU A 8 -3.33 -12.06 25.46
N ILE A 9 -3.84 -11.64 24.31
CA ILE A 9 -3.62 -10.30 23.76
C ILE A 9 -4.87 -9.44 23.99
N ARG A 10 -4.67 -8.23 24.52
CA ARG A 10 -5.74 -7.24 24.74
C ARG A 10 -5.39 -5.89 24.12
N MET A 11 -6.41 -5.17 23.69
CA MET A 11 -6.30 -3.74 23.42
C MET A 11 -6.28 -2.99 24.75
N PHE A 12 -5.38 -2.02 24.87
CA PHE A 12 -5.16 -1.23 26.07
C PHE A 12 -4.95 0.23 25.70
N ALA A 13 -5.67 1.12 26.38
CA ALA A 13 -5.64 2.56 26.09
C ALA A 13 -4.47 3.31 26.76
N GLY A 14 -3.80 2.70 27.75
CA GLY A 14 -2.63 3.30 28.41
C GLY A 14 -1.36 3.17 27.58
N ASP A 15 -0.36 3.98 27.89
CA ASP A 15 0.91 4.14 27.16
C ASP A 15 2.03 3.20 27.64
N PHE A 16 1.82 2.44 28.73
CA PHE A 16 2.75 1.44 29.26
C PHE A 16 2.09 0.06 29.38
N ALA A 17 2.89 -1.00 29.53
CA ALA A 17 2.37 -2.33 29.87
C ALA A 17 2.19 -2.46 31.40
N PRO A 18 1.00 -2.81 31.91
CA PRO A 18 0.80 -3.12 33.32
C PRO A 18 1.69 -4.27 33.82
N GLN A 19 1.86 -4.40 35.14
CA GLN A 19 2.61 -5.52 35.71
C GLN A 19 2.04 -6.88 35.26
N GLY A 20 2.91 -7.79 34.85
CA GLY A 20 2.53 -9.10 34.31
C GLY A 20 2.15 -9.08 32.82
N TRP A 21 2.25 -7.93 32.16
CA TRP A 21 2.01 -7.75 30.72
C TRP A 21 3.25 -7.17 30.03
N ALA A 22 3.30 -7.32 28.71
CA ALA A 22 4.25 -6.64 27.84
C ALA A 22 3.52 -6.01 26.64
N LEU A 23 4.10 -4.97 26.06
CA LEU A 23 3.61 -4.42 24.79
C LEU A 23 3.90 -5.40 23.64
N CYS A 24 3.00 -5.53 22.66
CA CYS A 24 3.22 -6.32 21.45
C CYS A 24 4.10 -5.54 20.44
N ASN A 25 5.37 -5.33 20.80
CA ASN A 25 6.35 -4.55 20.02
C ASN A 25 7.46 -5.41 19.39
N GLY A 26 7.30 -6.73 19.32
CA GLY A 26 8.30 -7.62 18.72
C GLY A 26 9.55 -7.89 19.56
N GLN A 27 9.57 -7.52 20.85
CA GLN A 27 10.79 -7.73 21.65
C GLN A 27 11.11 -9.21 21.87
N LEU A 28 12.41 -9.51 21.96
CA LEU A 28 12.92 -10.82 22.37
C LEU A 28 12.86 -10.96 23.88
N LEU A 29 12.37 -12.10 24.36
CA LEU A 29 12.35 -12.46 25.77
C LEU A 29 13.14 -13.75 26.02
N PRO A 30 13.81 -13.86 27.18
CA PRO A 30 14.50 -15.08 27.56
C PRO A 30 13.49 -16.21 27.84
N ILE A 31 13.71 -17.37 27.24
CA ILE A 31 12.88 -18.57 27.43
C ILE A 31 12.91 -19.01 28.91
N SER A 32 14.06 -18.92 29.56
CA SER A 32 14.27 -19.37 30.95
C SER A 32 13.35 -18.67 31.97
N GLN A 33 12.92 -17.43 31.69
CA GLN A 33 12.04 -16.67 32.57
C GLN A 33 10.57 -16.69 32.13
N ASN A 34 10.29 -17.19 30.91
CA ASN A 34 8.96 -17.12 30.28
C ASN A 34 8.59 -18.47 29.65
N THR A 35 8.92 -19.57 30.31
CA THR A 35 8.75 -20.93 29.79
C THR A 35 7.31 -21.25 29.40
N ALA A 36 6.34 -20.82 30.22
CA ALA A 36 4.91 -20.98 29.95
C ALA A 36 4.47 -20.24 28.68
N LEU A 37 4.92 -19.00 28.51
CA LEU A 37 4.58 -18.21 27.32
C LEU A 37 5.26 -18.78 26.06
N PHE A 38 6.52 -19.20 26.17
CA PHE A 38 7.24 -19.85 25.07
C PHE A 38 6.55 -21.16 24.63
N ALA A 39 6.03 -21.95 25.56
CA ALA A 39 5.30 -23.17 25.22
C ALA A 39 4.03 -22.92 24.38
N LEU A 40 3.48 -21.69 24.41
CA LEU A 40 2.33 -21.28 23.60
C LEU A 40 2.75 -20.63 22.28
N LEU A 41 3.70 -19.70 22.31
CA LEU A 41 4.07 -18.91 21.13
C LEU A 41 5.12 -19.59 20.25
N GLY A 42 5.97 -20.45 20.82
CA GLY A 42 7.15 -20.99 20.16
C GLY A 42 8.02 -19.88 19.58
N THR A 43 8.48 -20.08 18.35
CA THR A 43 9.26 -19.10 17.59
C THR A 43 8.45 -18.43 16.47
N ASN A 44 7.11 -18.49 16.54
CA ASN A 44 6.22 -17.99 15.48
C ASN A 44 6.44 -16.49 15.16
N TYR A 45 6.95 -15.72 16.12
CA TYR A 45 7.24 -14.30 15.95
C TYR A 45 8.74 -13.99 15.87
N GLY A 46 9.61 -15.01 15.92
CA GLY A 46 11.06 -14.88 15.91
C GLY A 46 11.77 -15.42 17.16
N GLY A 47 13.08 -15.13 17.26
CA GLY A 47 13.99 -15.67 18.27
C GLY A 47 14.68 -16.96 17.82
N ASP A 48 15.60 -17.45 18.66
CA ASP A 48 16.44 -18.62 18.34
C ASP A 48 15.82 -19.96 18.78
N GLY A 49 14.75 -19.92 19.57
CA GLY A 49 14.07 -21.10 20.12
C GLY A 49 14.90 -21.89 21.12
N LYS A 50 16.06 -21.38 21.54
CA LYS A 50 16.98 -22.02 22.49
C LYS A 50 17.15 -21.18 23.75
N THR A 51 17.45 -19.89 23.57
CA THR A 51 17.63 -18.93 24.65
C THR A 51 16.54 -17.87 24.64
N THR A 52 15.99 -17.54 23.47
CA THR A 52 15.05 -16.46 23.26
C THR A 52 13.91 -16.83 22.30
N PHE A 53 12.80 -16.14 22.47
CA PHE A 53 11.67 -16.09 21.53
C PHE A 53 11.16 -14.65 21.46
N ALA A 54 10.46 -14.30 20.38
CA ALA A 54 9.89 -12.97 20.22
C ALA A 54 8.41 -12.93 20.59
N LEU A 55 7.96 -11.76 21.06
CA LEU A 55 6.55 -11.42 21.15
C LEU A 55 6.01 -10.96 19.78
N PRO A 56 4.68 -10.92 19.58
CA PRO A 56 4.11 -10.30 18.38
C PRO A 56 4.53 -8.83 18.25
N ASP A 57 4.68 -8.36 17.02
CA ASP A 57 4.79 -6.93 16.70
C ASP A 57 3.49 -6.49 16.02
N LEU A 58 2.66 -5.73 16.73
CA LEU A 58 1.38 -5.22 16.23
C LEU A 58 1.40 -3.72 15.92
N ARG A 59 2.58 -3.09 15.97
CA ARG A 59 2.72 -1.67 15.63
C ARG A 59 2.43 -1.48 14.14
N GLY A 60 1.49 -0.58 13.83
CA GLY A 60 1.06 -0.30 12.45
C GLY A 60 0.30 -1.45 11.77
N ARG A 61 -0.21 -2.42 12.53
CA ARG A 61 -0.83 -3.64 11.98
C ARG A 61 -2.24 -3.85 12.53
N ALA A 62 -3.11 -4.38 11.66
CA ALA A 62 -4.40 -4.89 12.07
C ALA A 62 -4.29 -6.40 12.37
N PRO A 63 -4.72 -6.88 13.54
CA PRO A 63 -4.73 -8.32 13.83
C PRO A 63 -5.72 -9.05 12.93
N MET A 64 -5.33 -10.22 12.44
CA MET A 64 -6.15 -11.09 11.59
C MET A 64 -6.14 -12.51 12.16
N HIS A 65 -7.28 -13.20 12.08
CA HIS A 65 -7.39 -14.58 12.51
C HIS A 65 -6.55 -15.51 11.63
N GLN A 66 -5.89 -16.50 12.23
CA GLN A 66 -5.10 -17.50 11.51
C GLN A 66 -5.99 -18.58 10.86
N GLY A 67 -5.40 -19.38 9.98
CA GLY A 67 -6.03 -20.54 9.35
C GLY A 67 -6.59 -20.25 7.97
N GLN A 68 -7.37 -21.21 7.48
CA GLN A 68 -7.97 -21.19 6.15
C GLN A 68 -9.49 -21.35 6.30
N GLY A 69 -10.22 -20.25 6.12
CA GLY A 69 -11.67 -20.30 5.97
C GLY A 69 -12.09 -20.66 4.55
N ASP A 70 -13.35 -21.04 4.36
CA ASP A 70 -13.89 -21.36 3.04
C ASP A 70 -13.74 -20.18 2.07
N GLY A 71 -13.08 -20.41 0.94
CA GLY A 71 -12.78 -19.38 -0.06
C GLY A 71 -11.71 -18.36 0.36
N LEU A 72 -11.06 -18.53 1.52
CA LEU A 72 -10.00 -17.65 1.99
C LEU A 72 -8.62 -18.26 1.75
N THR A 73 -7.62 -17.39 1.64
CA THR A 73 -6.21 -17.81 1.65
C THR A 73 -5.80 -18.25 3.05
N ASN A 74 -5.00 -19.30 3.14
CA ASN A 74 -4.46 -19.77 4.42
C ASN A 74 -3.52 -18.72 5.03
N ARG A 75 -3.71 -18.40 6.32
CA ARG A 75 -2.89 -17.47 7.09
C ARG A 75 -2.18 -18.20 8.23
N ARG A 76 -0.86 -18.17 8.26
CA ARG A 76 -0.10 -18.75 9.38
C ARG A 76 0.01 -17.75 10.54
N VAL A 77 0.04 -18.23 11.77
CA VAL A 77 0.37 -17.37 12.92
C VAL A 77 1.74 -16.72 12.71
N GLY A 78 1.84 -15.43 13.04
CA GLY A 78 3.06 -14.64 12.84
C GLY A 78 3.31 -14.18 11.40
N GLU A 79 2.50 -14.63 10.43
CA GLU A 79 2.63 -14.18 9.04
C GLU A 79 2.30 -12.69 8.91
N GLN A 80 3.15 -11.96 8.19
CA GLN A 80 3.02 -10.52 7.97
C GLN A 80 2.62 -10.26 6.53
N VAL A 81 1.44 -9.68 6.35
CA VAL A 81 0.78 -9.52 5.04
C VAL A 81 0.11 -8.14 4.93
N GLY A 82 -0.21 -7.74 3.69
CA GLY A 82 -0.82 -6.45 3.40
C GLY A 82 0.21 -5.35 3.11
N SER A 83 -0.27 -4.17 2.71
CA SER A 83 0.54 -2.98 2.46
C SER A 83 -0.18 -1.73 2.94
N GLU A 84 0.55 -0.83 3.61
CA GLU A 84 0.01 0.44 4.10
C GLU A 84 -0.25 1.45 2.96
N THR A 85 0.52 1.34 1.87
CA THR A 85 0.36 2.19 0.68
C THR A 85 0.39 1.34 -0.58
N VAL A 86 -0.33 1.79 -1.60
CA VAL A 86 -0.34 1.14 -2.92
C VAL A 86 -0.12 2.22 -3.98
N THR A 87 0.77 1.93 -4.92
CA THR A 87 0.98 2.76 -6.11
C THR A 87 0.08 2.23 -7.20
N LEU A 88 -0.86 3.04 -7.68
CA LEU A 88 -1.70 2.69 -8.81
C LEU A 88 -0.85 2.62 -10.08
N LEU A 89 -0.76 1.43 -10.65
CA LEU A 89 -0.11 1.15 -11.92
C LEU A 89 -1.12 1.31 -13.07
N GLN A 90 -0.63 1.45 -14.30
CA GLN A 90 -1.50 1.64 -15.48
C GLN A 90 -2.45 0.46 -15.71
N ASN A 91 -2.04 -0.76 -15.37
CA ASN A 91 -2.86 -1.97 -15.45
C ASN A 91 -3.94 -2.06 -14.34
N GLU A 92 -3.90 -1.18 -13.35
CA GLU A 92 -4.89 -1.10 -12.27
C GLU A 92 -5.94 0.00 -12.53
N MET A 93 -5.80 0.75 -13.62
CA MET A 93 -6.77 1.77 -14.04
C MET A 93 -7.76 1.21 -15.07
N PRO A 94 -9.05 1.56 -14.99
CA PRO A 94 -10.00 1.27 -16.07
C PRO A 94 -9.55 1.83 -17.41
N ALA A 95 -9.99 1.19 -18.49
CA ALA A 95 -9.80 1.71 -19.84
C ALA A 95 -10.41 3.11 -19.94
N HIS A 96 -9.59 4.07 -20.37
CA HIS A 96 -9.96 5.47 -20.51
C HIS A 96 -9.27 6.06 -21.74
N THR A 97 -9.70 7.26 -22.14
CA THR A 97 -9.18 7.97 -23.32
C THR A 97 -8.85 9.41 -22.98
N HIS A 98 -7.86 9.97 -23.66
CA HIS A 98 -7.60 11.40 -23.64
C HIS A 98 -8.12 12.05 -24.91
N LEU A 99 -8.78 13.20 -24.78
CA LEU A 99 -9.21 14.00 -25.91
C LEU A 99 -8.08 14.97 -26.28
N ALA A 100 -7.56 14.84 -27.49
CA ALA A 100 -6.65 15.82 -28.06
C ALA A 100 -7.43 17.11 -28.38
N MET A 101 -6.94 18.24 -27.90
CA MET A 101 -7.54 19.55 -28.15
C MET A 101 -6.70 20.32 -29.17
N ALA A 102 -7.37 20.95 -30.14
CA ALA A 102 -6.76 21.87 -31.08
C ALA A 102 -6.99 23.32 -30.65
N VAL A 103 -6.07 24.22 -31.03
CA VAL A 103 -6.28 25.67 -30.87
C VAL A 103 -7.20 26.21 -31.96
N ASP A 104 -8.10 27.11 -31.57
CA ASP A 104 -9.01 27.82 -32.48
C ASP A 104 -8.29 29.00 -33.16
N GLN A 105 -7.18 28.70 -33.85
CA GLN A 105 -6.35 29.65 -34.59
C GLN A 105 -5.86 29.01 -35.89
N THR A 106 -5.56 29.83 -36.90
CA THR A 106 -4.97 29.35 -38.15
C THR A 106 -3.53 28.90 -37.91
N GLY A 107 -3.19 27.68 -38.33
CA GLY A 107 -1.83 27.14 -38.23
C GLY A 107 -0.81 27.94 -39.05
N ASP A 108 0.33 28.21 -38.44
CA ASP A 108 1.45 28.99 -38.97
C ASP A 108 2.68 28.13 -39.34
N THR A 109 2.66 26.84 -39.01
CA THR A 109 3.73 25.88 -39.28
C THR A 109 3.18 24.51 -39.69
N ASN A 110 3.95 23.78 -40.49
CA ASN A 110 3.65 22.41 -40.93
C ASN A 110 4.47 21.35 -40.18
N SER A 111 5.27 21.75 -39.18
CA SER A 111 6.05 20.85 -38.34
C SER A 111 5.29 20.53 -37.04
N PRO A 112 5.14 19.25 -36.66
CA PRO A 112 4.58 18.88 -35.36
C PRO A 112 5.57 19.07 -34.19
N GLN A 113 6.87 19.29 -34.45
CA GLN A 113 7.89 19.34 -33.39
C GLN A 113 7.65 20.52 -32.44
N GLY A 114 7.30 20.24 -31.20
CA GLY A 114 7.04 21.26 -30.17
C GLY A 114 5.78 22.10 -30.41
N THR A 115 4.90 21.71 -31.32
CA THR A 115 3.68 22.45 -31.69
C THR A 115 2.41 21.72 -31.27
N VAL A 116 1.25 22.34 -31.48
CA VAL A 116 -0.09 21.80 -31.16
C VAL A 116 -0.95 21.76 -32.43
N TRP A 117 -2.05 21.00 -32.41
CA TRP A 117 -3.02 21.03 -33.52
C TRP A 117 -3.71 22.38 -33.61
N ALA A 118 -3.92 22.88 -34.83
CA ALA A 118 -4.55 24.16 -35.12
C ALA A 118 -5.50 24.04 -36.33
N GLN A 119 -6.29 25.07 -36.61
CA GLN A 119 -7.13 25.11 -37.81
C GLN A 119 -6.26 25.14 -39.08
N ALA A 120 -6.68 24.39 -40.09
CA ALA A 120 -6.13 24.58 -41.42
C ALA A 120 -6.44 26.01 -41.93
N PRO A 121 -5.50 26.68 -42.61
CA PRO A 121 -5.74 28.01 -43.18
C PRO A 121 -7.00 28.02 -44.07
N LYS A 122 -7.89 29.01 -43.86
CA LYS A 122 -9.12 29.19 -44.65
C LYS A 122 -8.76 29.48 -46.11
N GLN A 123 -9.37 28.77 -47.05
CA GLN A 123 -9.23 29.06 -48.48
C GLN A 123 -9.96 30.35 -48.86
N GLY A 124 -9.28 31.24 -49.58
CA GLY A 124 -9.93 32.03 -50.63
C GLY A 124 -10.01 31.17 -51.90
N LYS A 125 -11.08 31.31 -52.71
CA LYS A 125 -11.36 30.48 -53.91
C LYS A 125 -10.21 30.35 -54.93
N PHE A 126 -9.12 31.13 -54.80
CA PHE A 126 -8.01 31.18 -55.75
C PHE A 126 -6.61 31.41 -55.11
N VAL A 127 -6.42 31.14 -53.82
CA VAL A 127 -5.13 31.42 -53.15
C VAL A 127 -4.27 30.15 -53.09
N LYS A 128 -3.05 30.22 -53.64
CA LYS A 128 -2.02 29.18 -53.46
C LYS A 128 -1.69 29.03 -51.98
N ARG A 129 -1.41 27.81 -51.58
CA ARG A 129 -1.19 27.48 -50.18
C ARG A 129 0.21 27.91 -49.73
N ASP A 130 0.30 28.88 -48.83
CA ASP A 130 1.60 29.35 -48.32
C ASP A 130 2.24 28.36 -47.34
N THR A 131 1.43 27.54 -46.65
CA THR A 131 1.88 26.46 -45.75
C THR A 131 1.31 25.09 -46.16
N PRO A 132 2.17 24.11 -46.53
CA PRO A 132 1.76 22.71 -46.77
C PRO A 132 1.09 22.10 -45.52
N LEU A 133 0.05 21.25 -45.66
CA LEU A 133 -0.63 20.63 -44.49
C LEU A 133 0.18 19.44 -43.97
N TYR A 134 0.99 18.87 -44.85
CA TYR A 134 1.69 17.62 -44.65
C TYR A 134 3.16 17.83 -45.01
N ASN A 135 4.01 17.11 -44.30
CA ASN A 135 5.45 17.02 -44.52
C ASN A 135 5.78 15.52 -44.62
N ASP A 136 6.78 15.15 -45.43
CA ASP A 136 7.26 13.77 -45.60
C ASP A 136 8.21 13.33 -44.47
N ALA A 137 8.62 14.26 -43.59
CA ALA A 137 9.37 13.94 -42.39
C ALA A 137 8.59 13.01 -41.44
N ALA A 138 9.23 11.91 -41.02
CA ALA A 138 8.69 10.98 -40.04
C ALA A 138 8.41 11.68 -38.68
N GLY A 139 7.44 11.15 -37.93
CA GLY A 139 6.82 11.77 -36.75
C GLY A 139 7.78 12.48 -35.79
N ALA A 140 7.35 13.64 -35.29
CA ALA A 140 8.10 14.48 -34.36
C ALA A 140 7.33 14.61 -33.03
N GLN A 141 8.04 14.90 -31.93
CA GLN A 141 7.41 15.04 -30.62
C GLN A 141 6.67 16.37 -30.54
N MET A 142 5.34 16.31 -30.40
CA MET A 142 4.50 17.49 -30.20
C MET A 142 4.76 18.17 -28.86
N SER A 143 4.24 19.38 -28.70
CA SER A 143 4.27 20.09 -27.41
C SER A 143 3.63 19.22 -26.32
N PRO A 144 4.17 19.19 -25.08
CA PRO A 144 3.49 18.58 -23.94
C PRO A 144 2.09 19.15 -23.67
N MET A 145 1.79 20.36 -24.18
CA MET A 145 0.45 20.96 -24.13
C MET A 145 -0.53 20.30 -25.12
N ALA A 146 -0.07 19.56 -26.12
CA ALA A 146 -0.91 18.90 -27.10
C ALA A 146 -1.62 17.68 -26.49
N LEU A 147 -0.87 16.83 -25.79
CA LEU A 147 -1.38 15.68 -25.06
C LEU A 147 -0.35 15.30 -23.99
N SER A 148 -0.69 15.54 -22.72
CA SER A 148 0.17 15.17 -21.59
C SER A 148 -0.28 13.86 -20.96
N VAL A 149 0.68 13.20 -20.30
CA VAL A 149 0.38 12.10 -19.39
C VAL A 149 -0.38 12.67 -18.19
N ALA A 150 -1.46 12.00 -17.79
CA ALA A 150 -2.17 12.30 -16.54
C ALA A 150 -1.79 11.30 -15.45
N GLY A 151 -1.80 11.76 -14.20
CA GLY A 151 -1.38 10.98 -13.03
C GLY A 151 0.11 11.17 -12.71
N SER A 152 0.46 10.93 -11.45
CA SER A 152 1.82 11.09 -10.92
C SER A 152 2.46 9.79 -10.45
N SER A 153 1.76 8.66 -10.60
CA SER A 153 2.18 7.35 -10.07
C SER A 153 2.67 7.41 -8.62
N LEU A 154 2.04 8.26 -7.81
CA LEU A 154 2.35 8.37 -6.39
C LEU A 154 1.56 7.32 -5.60
N PRO A 155 2.17 6.74 -4.55
CA PRO A 155 1.45 5.85 -3.65
C PRO A 155 0.33 6.60 -2.95
N HIS A 156 -0.83 5.94 -2.82
CA HIS A 156 -1.91 6.41 -1.97
C HIS A 156 -2.02 5.57 -0.70
N ASN A 157 -2.65 6.14 0.33
CA ASN A 157 -2.96 5.42 1.56
C ASN A 157 -3.90 4.25 1.24
N ASN A 158 -3.57 3.07 1.75
CA ASN A 158 -4.37 1.85 1.64
C ASN A 158 -4.90 1.38 3.00
N ARG A 159 -4.73 2.20 4.05
CA ARG A 159 -5.27 1.92 5.39
C ARG A 159 -6.69 2.45 5.50
N GLN A 160 -7.59 1.59 6.00
CA GLN A 160 -8.91 2.00 6.50
C GLN A 160 -8.77 3.04 7.62
N PRO A 161 -9.80 3.83 7.95
CA PRO A 161 -9.78 4.66 9.16
C PRO A 161 -9.44 3.83 10.40
N TYR A 162 -8.48 4.29 11.21
CA TYR A 162 -8.04 3.57 12.41
C TYR A 162 -7.80 4.53 13.58
N LEU A 163 -7.92 4.00 14.79
CA LEU A 163 -7.54 4.67 16.04
C LEU A 163 -6.43 3.87 16.70
N GLY A 164 -5.32 4.54 17.03
CA GLY A 164 -4.19 3.90 17.69
C GLY A 164 -4.51 3.56 19.15
N VAL A 165 -4.38 2.29 19.51
CA VAL A 165 -4.36 1.79 20.89
C VAL A 165 -3.21 0.82 21.04
N ASN A 166 -2.73 0.61 22.26
CA ASN A 166 -1.68 -0.37 22.50
C ASN A 166 -2.27 -1.78 22.50
N PHE A 167 -1.50 -2.73 21.99
CA PHE A 167 -1.74 -4.15 22.21
C PHE A 167 -0.77 -4.63 23.29
N ILE A 168 -1.31 -5.28 24.32
CA ILE A 168 -0.53 -5.89 25.39
C ILE A 168 -0.77 -7.40 25.41
N ILE A 169 0.26 -8.16 25.79
CA ILE A 169 0.22 -9.61 25.95
C ILE A 169 0.54 -10.01 27.39
N ALA A 170 -0.24 -10.94 27.95
CA ALA A 170 -0.03 -11.44 29.30
C ALA A 170 1.22 -12.33 29.36
N LEU A 171 2.21 -11.93 30.16
CA LEU A 171 3.38 -12.75 30.47
C LEU A 171 3.07 -13.77 31.58
N GLN A 172 2.08 -13.47 32.42
CA GLN A 172 1.69 -14.26 33.59
C GLN A 172 0.16 -14.40 33.65
N GLY A 173 -0.32 -15.55 34.12
CA GLY A 173 -1.73 -15.88 34.16
C GLY A 173 -1.97 -17.39 34.26
N ILE A 174 -3.20 -17.81 34.01
CA ILE A 174 -3.55 -19.24 33.92
C ILE A 174 -3.00 -19.80 32.60
N PHE A 175 -2.39 -20.98 32.64
CA PHE A 175 -2.00 -21.67 31.42
C PHE A 175 -3.28 -22.24 30.74
N PRO A 176 -3.56 -21.92 29.47
CA PRO A 176 -4.81 -22.33 28.83
C PRO A 176 -4.87 -23.85 28.65
N PRO A 177 -5.93 -24.53 29.13
CA PRO A 177 -6.09 -25.97 28.95
C PRO A 177 -6.35 -26.29 27.47
N ARG A 178 -5.74 -27.36 26.97
CA ARG A 178 -6.10 -27.94 25.67
C ARG A 178 -7.27 -28.89 25.90
N GLY A 179 -8.48 -28.46 25.51
CA GLY A 179 -9.69 -29.28 25.52
C GLY A 179 -9.78 -30.21 24.32
#